data_AF-A0A821H7G8-F1
#
_entry.id   AF-A0A821H7G8-F1
#
_cell.length_a   1.000
_cell.length_b   1.000
_cell.length_c   1.000
_cell.angle_alpha   90.00
_cell.angle_beta   90.00
_cell.angle_gamma   90.00
#
_symmetry.space_group_name_H-M   'P 1'
#
loop_
_entity.id
_entity.type
_entity.pdbx_description
1 polymer ?
#
loop_
_entity_poly.entity_id
_entity_poly.type
_entity_poly.pdbx_seq_one_letter_code
_entity_poly.pdbx_strand_id
1 'polypeptide(L)'
;VLDNPSALPLISTKTPPLVNSTPSSYLNKQESLNSTASEKVSLMNAFEQSNVVQPLLTDLYQISMAYAYWKSNKHQEMATFDLYFRKNPFGGEYTLFAGLDECLKFIRDYKFHVTDIEYLRSVLPTYTEKEYFDYLLDLDMNDVKIYAVPEGEYLFLNFLTSTIHEISSV
;
A
#
# COMPACT_ATOMS: atom_id res chain seq x y z
N VAL A 1 22.19 -61.44 36.77
CA VAL A 1 21.46 -62.70 36.54
C VAL A 1 19.98 -62.33 36.45
N LEU A 2 19.45 -62.35 35.21
CA LEU A 2 18.04 -62.60 34.80
C LEU A 2 16.95 -61.66 35.37
N ASP A 3 15.97 -61.11 34.66
CA ASP A 3 15.51 -61.15 33.27
C ASP A 3 14.53 -59.98 33.04
N ASN A 4 14.48 -59.45 31.81
CA ASN A 4 13.32 -58.78 31.21
C ASN A 4 12.58 -59.89 30.41
N PRO A 5 11.24 -59.96 30.19
CA PRO A 5 10.57 -59.04 29.24
C PRO A 5 9.02 -58.85 29.35
N SER A 6 8.54 -57.90 28.53
CA SER A 6 7.30 -57.92 27.72
C SER A 6 5.91 -57.55 28.30
N ALA A 7 5.21 -56.77 27.48
CA ALA A 7 3.96 -56.04 27.68
C ALA A 7 2.69 -56.83 27.31
N LEU A 8 1.51 -56.37 27.83
CA LEU A 8 0.26 -55.98 27.11
C LEU A 8 -1.04 -56.18 27.97
N PRO A 9 -2.20 -55.54 27.62
CA PRO A 9 -3.11 -54.82 28.54
C PRO A 9 -4.48 -55.50 28.80
N LEU A 10 -5.33 -54.92 29.67
CA LEU A 10 -6.75 -55.27 29.80
C LEU A 10 -7.62 -54.06 30.22
N ILE A 11 -8.81 -53.96 29.59
CA ILE A 11 -9.76 -52.85 29.57
C ILE A 11 -11.01 -53.17 30.43
N SER A 12 -11.70 -52.12 30.88
CA SER A 12 -13.14 -52.02 31.25
C SER A 12 -13.57 -52.28 32.69
N THR A 13 -14.21 -51.28 33.31
CA THR A 13 -15.60 -51.29 33.83
C THR A 13 -15.86 -49.96 34.56
N LYS A 14 -16.76 -49.07 34.13
CA LYS A 14 -18.24 -49.07 34.21
C LYS A 14 -18.72 -48.07 35.29
N THR A 15 -19.28 -46.93 34.88
CA THR A 15 -20.02 -45.97 35.72
C THR A 15 -21.40 -45.68 35.12
N PRO A 16 -22.50 -45.74 35.91
CA PRO A 16 -23.81 -45.19 35.54
C PRO A 16 -24.26 -44.08 36.54
N PRO A 17 -25.40 -43.38 36.36
CA PRO A 17 -26.23 -43.18 35.15
C PRO A 17 -26.55 -41.69 34.83
N LEU A 18 -27.20 -41.49 33.68
CA LEU A 18 -27.75 -40.24 33.13
C LEU A 18 -29.08 -39.80 33.80
N VAL A 19 -29.29 -38.49 33.98
CA VAL A 19 -30.62 -37.84 33.91
C VAL A 19 -30.48 -36.46 33.23
N ASN A 20 -31.33 -36.25 32.23
CA ASN A 20 -31.38 -35.13 31.29
C ASN A 20 -32.17 -33.93 31.82
N SER A 21 -31.72 -32.71 31.53
CA SER A 21 -32.61 -31.57 31.23
C SER A 21 -31.85 -30.45 30.48
N THR A 22 -32.08 -30.34 29.18
CA THR A 22 -31.78 -29.11 28.40
C THR A 22 -32.70 -27.96 28.84
N PRO A 23 -32.22 -26.72 28.76
CA PRO A 23 -32.92 -25.77 27.90
C PRO A 23 -32.00 -25.18 26.83
N SER A 24 -32.49 -25.30 25.60
CA SER A 24 -31.93 -24.86 24.34
C SER A 24 -32.04 -23.33 24.19
N SER A 25 -31.16 -22.56 24.85
CA SER A 25 -31.16 -21.08 24.75
C SER A 25 -29.81 -20.41 24.52
N TYR A 26 -28.72 -21.17 24.39
CA TYR A 26 -27.37 -20.60 24.21
C TYR A 26 -26.85 -20.62 22.75
N LEU A 27 -27.61 -21.19 21.81
CA LEU A 27 -27.18 -21.33 20.41
C LEU A 27 -27.60 -20.17 19.49
N ASN A 28 -28.51 -19.28 19.90
CA ASN A 28 -28.97 -18.16 19.05
C ASN A 28 -28.25 -16.82 19.26
N LYS A 29 -27.23 -16.76 20.14
CA LYS A 29 -26.45 -15.53 20.36
C LYS A 29 -25.09 -15.51 19.64
N GLN A 30 -24.68 -16.63 19.05
CA GLN A 30 -23.39 -16.74 18.35
C GLN A 30 -23.50 -16.40 16.86
N GLU A 31 -24.65 -16.57 16.21
CA GLU A 31 -24.81 -16.21 14.79
C GLU A 31 -24.88 -14.69 14.56
N SER A 32 -25.39 -13.91 15.52
CA SER A 32 -25.45 -12.45 15.41
C SER A 32 -24.12 -11.73 15.74
N LEU A 33 -23.13 -12.44 16.29
CA LEU A 33 -21.82 -11.87 16.65
C LEU A 33 -20.77 -12.11 15.55
N ASN A 34 -20.99 -13.11 14.70
CA ASN A 34 -20.06 -13.47 13.62
C ASN A 34 -20.23 -12.58 12.38
N SER A 35 -21.42 -12.02 12.12
CA SER A 35 -21.59 -11.05 11.01
C SER A 35 -20.90 -9.74 11.32
N THR A 36 -21.01 -9.25 12.57
CA THR A 36 -20.40 -7.99 13.02
C THR A 36 -18.89 -8.09 13.16
N ALA A 37 -18.35 -9.28 13.43
CA ALA A 37 -16.91 -9.51 13.47
C ALA A 37 -16.30 -9.48 12.06
N SER A 38 -16.94 -10.08 11.06
CA SER A 38 -16.49 -9.97 9.67
C SER A 38 -16.61 -8.55 9.13
N GLU A 39 -17.68 -7.83 9.50
CA GLU A 39 -17.86 -6.41 9.18
C GLU A 39 -16.82 -5.55 9.88
N LYS A 40 -16.54 -5.80 11.18
CA LYS A 40 -15.48 -5.10 11.92
C LYS A 40 -14.09 -5.46 11.44
N VAL A 41 -13.84 -6.68 10.98
CA VAL A 41 -12.57 -7.09 10.36
C VAL A 41 -12.43 -6.44 8.97
N SER A 42 -13.50 -6.33 8.18
CA SER A 42 -13.49 -5.53 6.95
C SER A 42 -13.34 -4.04 7.20
N LEU A 43 -13.95 -3.49 8.26
CA LEU A 43 -13.79 -2.09 8.65
C LEU A 43 -12.42 -1.82 9.29
N MET A 44 -11.85 -2.79 10.02
CA MET A 44 -10.48 -2.74 10.55
C MET A 44 -9.46 -2.94 9.43
N ASN A 45 -9.72 -3.78 8.44
CA ASN A 45 -8.91 -3.90 7.23
C ASN A 45 -9.03 -2.65 6.33
N ALA A 46 -10.20 -2.00 6.31
CA ALA A 46 -10.39 -0.69 5.66
C ALA A 46 -9.73 0.46 6.44
N PHE A 47 -9.55 0.31 7.76
CA PHE A 47 -8.78 1.25 8.59
C PHE A 47 -7.27 0.95 8.61
N GLU A 48 -6.88 -0.29 8.33
CA GLU A 48 -5.49 -0.74 8.10
C GLU A 48 -5.03 -0.57 6.65
N GLN A 49 -5.90 -0.09 5.76
CA GLN A 49 -5.43 0.71 4.63
C GLN A 49 -5.04 2.07 5.16
N SER A 50 -3.91 2.08 5.84
CA SER A 50 -3.18 3.30 6.13
C SER A 50 -2.79 3.89 4.77
N ASN A 51 -3.68 4.73 4.21
CA ASN A 51 -3.43 5.63 3.09
C ASN A 51 -2.43 6.70 3.56
N VAL A 52 -1.25 6.26 4.00
CA VAL A 52 -0.19 7.11 4.57
C VAL A 52 0.40 7.99 3.46
N VAL A 53 0.24 7.58 2.21
CA VAL A 53 0.87 8.24 1.08
C VAL A 53 -0.21 8.93 0.25
N GLN A 54 -0.56 10.13 0.70
CA GLN A 54 -1.49 11.01 0.01
C GLN A 54 -0.80 11.67 -1.19
N PRO A 55 -1.52 11.99 -2.29
CA PRO A 55 -0.99 12.79 -3.39
C PRO A 55 -0.43 14.15 -2.96
N LEU A 56 -0.93 14.67 -1.83
CA LEU A 56 -0.47 15.91 -1.21
C LEU A 56 0.86 15.78 -0.47
N LEU A 57 1.49 14.59 -0.42
CA LEU A 57 2.87 14.41 0.04
C LEU A 57 3.87 14.88 -1.03
N THR A 58 3.64 16.09 -1.54
CA THR A 58 4.48 16.78 -2.51
C THR A 58 4.60 18.23 -2.08
N ASP A 59 5.68 18.89 -2.48
CA ASP A 59 5.74 20.33 -2.32
C ASP A 59 4.70 21.03 -3.22
N LEU A 60 4.30 22.24 -2.82
CA LEU A 60 3.39 23.07 -3.63
C LEU A 60 4.01 23.42 -4.98
N TYR A 61 5.34 23.40 -5.08
CA TYR A 61 6.06 23.70 -6.30
C TYR A 61 5.72 22.70 -7.41
N GLN A 62 5.68 21.39 -7.13
CA GLN A 62 5.29 20.39 -8.14
C GLN A 62 3.90 20.66 -8.71
N ILE A 63 2.92 20.99 -7.86
CA ILE A 63 1.56 21.30 -8.30
C ILE A 63 1.54 22.59 -9.15
N SER A 64 2.29 23.61 -8.74
CA SER A 64 2.38 24.85 -9.51
C SER A 64 3.09 24.67 -10.87
N MET A 65 4.06 23.75 -10.94
CA MET A 65 4.76 23.37 -12.17
C MET A 65 3.85 22.58 -13.11
N ALA A 66 3.14 21.59 -12.58
CA ALA A 66 2.12 20.82 -13.29
C ALA A 66 1.09 21.76 -13.94
N TYR A 67 0.60 22.75 -13.18
CA TYR A 67 -0.29 23.77 -13.70
C TYR A 67 0.32 24.57 -14.87
N ALA A 68 1.61 24.91 -14.82
CA ALA A 68 2.28 25.60 -15.93
C ALA A 68 2.41 24.71 -17.18
N TYR A 69 2.68 23.41 -17.01
CA TYR A 69 2.70 22.44 -18.11
C TYR A 69 1.30 22.21 -18.70
N TRP A 70 0.29 22.10 -17.84
CA TRP A 70 -1.10 22.00 -18.25
C TRP A 70 -1.53 23.21 -19.08
N LYS A 71 -1.25 24.42 -18.58
CA LYS A 71 -1.58 25.70 -19.25
C LYS A 71 -0.85 25.90 -20.58
N SER A 72 0.33 25.32 -20.73
CA SER A 72 1.09 25.34 -21.99
C SER A 72 0.77 24.18 -22.93
N ASN A 73 -0.20 23.31 -22.58
CA ASN A 73 -0.55 22.08 -23.30
C ASN A 73 0.63 21.10 -23.48
N LYS A 74 1.55 21.09 -22.53
CA LYS A 74 2.75 20.23 -22.55
C LYS A 74 2.65 19.02 -21.60
N HIS A 75 1.61 18.95 -20.79
CA HIS A 75 1.36 17.87 -19.83
C HIS A 75 1.23 16.47 -20.47
N GLN A 76 0.98 16.38 -21.78
CA GLN A 76 0.89 15.12 -22.54
C GLN A 76 2.18 14.79 -23.32
N GLU A 77 3.23 15.62 -23.21
CA GLU A 77 4.51 15.33 -23.85
C GLU A 77 5.23 14.20 -23.10
N MET A 78 5.80 13.26 -23.84
CA MET A 78 6.53 12.14 -23.24
C MET A 78 7.79 12.63 -22.52
N ALA A 79 7.92 12.25 -21.25
CA ALA A 79 9.07 12.57 -20.42
C ALA A 79 9.79 11.31 -19.96
N THR A 80 11.10 11.41 -19.70
CA THR A 80 11.89 10.32 -19.13
C THR A 80 12.78 10.89 -18.05
N PHE A 81 12.71 10.28 -16.87
CA PHE A 81 13.43 10.70 -15.68
C PHE A 81 14.32 9.57 -15.19
N ASP A 82 15.57 9.90 -14.90
CA ASP A 82 16.54 8.97 -14.34
C ASP A 82 16.83 9.32 -12.88
N LEU A 83 16.65 8.33 -12.01
CA LEU A 83 17.00 8.44 -10.60
C LEU A 83 18.38 7.83 -10.36
N TYR A 84 19.26 8.63 -9.77
CA TYR A 84 20.59 8.22 -9.34
C TYR A 84 21.06 9.09 -8.18
N PHE A 85 22.01 8.56 -7.40
CA PHE A 85 22.66 9.30 -6.33
C PHE A 85 24.10 9.68 -6.71
N ARG A 86 24.56 10.82 -6.20
CA ARG A 86 25.90 11.37 -6.53
C ARG A 86 27.00 10.98 -5.56
N LYS A 87 26.67 10.42 -4.41
CA LYS A 87 27.62 9.98 -3.38
C LYS A 87 27.05 8.77 -2.67
N ASN A 88 27.91 7.80 -2.37
CA ASN A 88 27.53 6.68 -1.51
C ASN A 88 27.25 7.20 -0.09
N PRO A 89 26.17 6.72 0.54
CA PRO A 89 25.91 7.01 1.94
C PRO A 89 27.02 6.38 2.80
N PHE A 90 27.30 7.00 3.96
CA PHE A 90 28.30 6.53 4.94
C PHE A 90 29.74 6.41 4.44
N GLY A 91 30.07 6.95 3.25
CA GLY A 91 31.43 6.86 2.68
C GLY A 91 31.84 5.46 2.24
N GLY A 92 30.88 4.55 2.05
CA GLY A 92 31.13 3.20 1.56
C GLY A 92 31.45 3.13 0.07
N GLU A 93 31.85 1.94 -0.40
CA GLU A 93 32.16 1.69 -1.81
C GLU A 93 30.93 1.29 -2.64
N TYR A 94 29.88 0.79 -1.99
CA TYR A 94 28.63 0.35 -2.62
C TYR A 94 27.41 0.76 -1.80
N THR A 95 26.25 0.78 -2.43
CA THR A 95 24.94 1.04 -1.81
C THR A 95 23.99 -0.11 -2.10
N LEU A 96 23.23 -0.56 -1.11
CA LEU A 96 22.18 -1.57 -1.32
C LEU A 96 20.88 -0.89 -1.77
N PHE A 97 20.26 -1.38 -2.84
CA PHE A 97 18.97 -0.87 -3.30
C PHE A 97 17.80 -1.47 -2.50
N ALA A 98 16.89 -0.63 -1.99
CA ALA A 98 15.69 -1.04 -1.28
C ALA A 98 14.61 0.05 -1.37
N GLY A 99 13.33 -0.32 -1.23
CA GLY A 99 12.18 0.60 -1.21
C GLY A 99 11.42 0.73 -2.53
N LEU A 100 11.68 -0.15 -3.49
CA LEU A 100 10.95 -0.25 -4.75
C LEU A 100 9.52 -0.74 -4.52
N ASP A 101 9.29 -1.72 -3.63
CA ASP A 101 7.95 -2.26 -3.39
C ASP A 101 6.98 -1.20 -2.82
N GLU A 102 7.43 -0.40 -1.86
CA GLU A 102 6.67 0.73 -1.34
C GLU A 102 6.41 1.80 -2.40
N CYS A 103 7.41 2.10 -3.25
CA CYS A 103 7.25 3.03 -4.36
C CYS A 103 6.18 2.55 -5.37
N LEU A 104 6.19 1.26 -5.71
CA LEU A 104 5.21 0.68 -6.62
C LEU A 104 3.79 0.67 -6.03
N LYS A 105 3.66 0.41 -4.73
CA LYS A 105 2.37 0.52 -4.03
C LYS A 105 1.84 1.95 -4.05
N PHE A 106 2.70 2.93 -3.80
CA PHE A 106 2.33 4.35 -3.86
C PHE A 106 1.81 4.76 -5.24
N ILE A 107 2.55 4.41 -6.30
CA ILE A 107 2.18 4.80 -7.67
C ILE A 107 0.89 4.12 -8.12
N ARG A 108 0.65 2.87 -7.68
CA ARG A 108 -0.57 2.12 -8.01
C ARG A 108 -1.83 2.76 -7.40
N ASP A 109 -1.73 3.22 -6.17
CA ASP A 109 -2.86 3.75 -5.40
C ASP A 109 -2.95 5.29 -5.47
N TYR A 110 -2.13 5.92 -6.32
CA TYR A 110 -2.08 7.37 -6.50
C TYR A 110 -3.35 7.90 -7.16
N LYS A 111 -4.19 8.60 -6.40
CA LYS A 111 -5.39 9.30 -6.90
C LYS A 111 -5.71 10.51 -6.03
N PHE A 112 -6.05 11.63 -6.64
CA PHE A 112 -6.57 12.80 -5.92
C PHE A 112 -7.99 12.56 -5.43
N HIS A 113 -8.26 12.93 -4.18
CA HIS A 113 -9.62 12.96 -3.65
C HIS A 113 -10.20 14.37 -3.66
N VAL A 114 -11.53 14.45 -3.57
CA VAL A 114 -12.26 15.73 -3.55
C VAL A 114 -11.76 16.64 -2.44
N THR A 115 -11.43 16.08 -1.27
CA THR A 115 -10.87 16.81 -0.13
C THR A 115 -9.50 17.44 -0.45
N ASP A 116 -8.69 16.77 -1.26
CA ASP A 116 -7.37 17.27 -1.65
C ASP A 116 -7.50 18.45 -2.61
N ILE A 117 -8.47 18.36 -3.53
CA ILE A 117 -8.80 19.44 -4.46
C ILE A 117 -9.34 20.67 -3.74
N GLU A 118 -10.20 20.48 -2.74
CA GLU A 118 -10.68 21.58 -1.90
C GLU A 118 -9.53 22.28 -1.17
N TYR A 119 -8.57 21.52 -0.65
CA TYR A 119 -7.36 22.08 -0.07
C TYR A 119 -6.53 22.84 -1.11
N LEU A 120 -6.27 22.26 -2.28
CA LEU A 120 -5.50 22.91 -3.34
C LEU A 120 -6.14 24.21 -3.83
N ARG A 121 -7.47 24.29 -3.88
CA ARG A 121 -8.19 25.53 -4.19
C ARG A 121 -7.97 26.64 -3.17
N SER A 122 -7.71 26.28 -1.91
CA SER A 122 -7.44 27.26 -0.85
C SER A 122 -6.00 27.80 -0.87
N VAL A 123 -5.06 27.00 -1.40
CA VAL A 123 -3.62 27.32 -1.40
C VAL A 123 -3.18 27.92 -2.73
N LEU A 124 -3.74 27.47 -3.85
CA LEU A 124 -3.42 27.99 -5.18
C LEU A 124 -4.04 29.38 -5.41
N PRO A 125 -3.46 30.18 -6.31
CA PRO A 125 -4.01 31.49 -6.63
C PRO A 125 -5.45 31.43 -7.13
N THR A 126 -6.26 32.43 -6.77
CA THR A 126 -7.70 32.48 -7.13
C THR A 126 -7.97 32.51 -8.64
N TYR A 127 -6.95 32.81 -9.45
CA TYR A 127 -7.06 32.84 -10.92
C TYR A 127 -6.80 31.47 -11.58
N THR A 128 -6.53 30.40 -10.82
CA THR A 128 -6.36 29.06 -11.37
C THR A 128 -7.68 28.54 -11.96
N GLU A 129 -7.61 28.03 -13.18
CA GLU A 129 -8.74 27.50 -13.94
C GLU A 129 -9.40 26.30 -13.24
N LYS A 130 -10.72 26.20 -13.36
CA LYS A 130 -11.48 25.10 -12.72
C LYS A 130 -11.12 23.76 -13.36
N GLU A 131 -10.91 23.78 -14.67
CA GLU A 131 -10.60 22.66 -15.54
C GLU A 131 -9.30 21.96 -15.13
N TYR A 132 -8.35 22.69 -14.54
CA TYR A 132 -7.13 22.09 -13.99
C TYR A 132 -7.43 21.18 -12.79
N PHE A 133 -8.36 21.56 -11.93
CA PHE A 133 -8.77 20.72 -10.80
C PHE A 133 -9.57 19.49 -11.25
N ASP A 134 -10.37 19.62 -12.31
CA ASP A 134 -11.08 18.50 -12.91
C ASP A 134 -10.06 17.52 -13.56
N TYR A 135 -9.00 18.03 -14.19
CA TYR A 135 -7.87 17.23 -14.68
C TYR A 135 -7.16 16.47 -13.55
N LEU A 136 -6.86 17.13 -12.42
CA LEU A 136 -6.21 16.46 -11.29
C LEU A 136 -7.06 15.32 -10.69
N LEU A 137 -8.40 15.43 -10.73
CA LEU A 137 -9.29 14.36 -10.25
C LEU A 137 -9.32 13.14 -11.17
N ASP A 138 -9.15 13.34 -12.48
CA ASP A 138 -9.15 12.27 -13.48
C ASP A 138 -7.74 11.69 -13.71
N LEU A 139 -6.73 12.23 -13.03
CA LEU A 139 -5.34 11.83 -13.19
C LEU A 139 -5.11 10.40 -12.69
N ASP A 140 -4.61 9.55 -13.59
CA ASP A 140 -4.28 8.15 -13.34
C ASP A 140 -2.84 7.85 -13.78
N MET A 141 -2.16 6.95 -13.04
CA MET A 141 -0.76 6.58 -13.30
C MET A 141 -0.59 5.39 -14.27
N ASN A 142 -1.61 5.07 -15.07
CA ASN A 142 -1.61 3.87 -15.93
C ASN A 142 -0.58 3.92 -17.07
N ASP A 143 -0.25 5.12 -17.54
CA ASP A 143 0.70 5.33 -18.64
C ASP A 143 2.17 5.41 -18.17
N VAL A 144 2.40 5.29 -16.86
CA VAL A 144 3.74 5.34 -16.27
C VAL A 144 4.42 3.98 -16.36
N LYS A 145 5.64 3.94 -16.89
CA LYS A 145 6.48 2.74 -16.98
C LYS A 145 7.74 2.94 -16.14
N ILE A 146 7.99 2.01 -15.23
CA ILE A 146 9.13 2.08 -14.31
C ILE A 146 10.06 0.92 -14.61
N TYR A 147 11.33 1.24 -14.82
CA TYR A 147 12.42 0.29 -14.94
C TYR A 147 13.33 0.50 -13.75
N ALA A 148 13.52 -0.53 -12.94
CA ALA A 148 14.35 -0.46 -11.74
C ALA A 148 15.18 -1.73 -11.60
N VAL A 149 16.31 -1.60 -10.91
CA VAL A 149 17.11 -2.74 -10.46
C VAL A 149 16.31 -3.49 -9.38
N PRO A 150 16.39 -4.84 -9.29
CA PRO A 150 15.77 -5.58 -8.19
C PRO A 150 16.27 -5.11 -6.82
N GLU A 151 15.40 -5.15 -5.82
CA GLU A 151 15.81 -4.89 -4.44
C GLU A 151 16.84 -5.91 -3.94
N GLY A 152 17.75 -5.46 -3.07
CA GLY A 152 18.83 -6.28 -2.54
C GLY A 152 20.06 -6.36 -3.43
N GLU A 153 20.07 -5.67 -4.58
CA GLU A 153 21.24 -5.57 -5.45
C GLU A 153 22.21 -4.47 -5.01
N TYR A 154 23.49 -4.69 -5.30
CA TYR A 154 24.57 -3.74 -5.01
C TYR A 154 24.71 -2.72 -6.14
N LEU A 155 24.58 -1.43 -5.79
CA LEU A 155 24.72 -0.31 -6.71
C LEU A 155 26.05 0.42 -6.48
N PHE A 156 26.68 0.79 -7.58
CA PHE A 156 27.88 1.62 -7.61
C PHE A 156 27.55 3.05 -8.03
N LEU A 157 28.46 3.96 -7.73
CA LEU A 157 28.30 5.38 -8.04
C LEU A 157 28.15 5.62 -9.55
N ASN A 158 27.24 6.52 -9.92
CA ASN A 158 26.89 6.86 -11.31
C ASN A 158 26.32 5.69 -12.13
N PHE A 159 25.90 4.61 -11.47
CA PHE A 159 25.04 3.62 -12.10
C PHE A 159 23.59 4.07 -12.04
N LEU A 160 22.86 3.84 -13.12
CA LEU A 160 21.46 4.22 -13.23
C LEU A 160 20.62 3.26 -12.37
N THR A 161 19.93 3.80 -11.37
CA THR A 161 19.28 2.97 -10.34
C THR A 161 17.84 2.65 -10.71
N SER A 162 17.15 3.62 -11.32
CA SER A 162 15.86 3.43 -11.96
C SER A 162 15.65 4.49 -13.05
N THR A 163 15.03 4.07 -14.15
CA THR A 163 14.51 4.96 -15.20
C THR A 163 13.01 4.89 -15.15
N ILE A 164 12.37 6.04 -14.99
CA ILE A 164 10.94 6.20 -15.10
C ILE A 164 10.67 6.76 -16.50
N HIS A 165 10.09 5.93 -17.34
CA HIS A 165 9.51 6.36 -18.61
C HIS A 165 8.06 6.70 -18.37
N GLU A 166 7.71 7.96 -18.42
CA GLU A 166 6.36 8.42 -18.19
C GLU A 166 5.74 8.77 -19.54
N ILE A 167 4.73 8.00 -19.97
CA ILE A 167 4.03 8.25 -21.25
C ILE A 167 2.96 9.36 -21.09
N SER A 168 2.75 9.87 -19.89
CA SER A 168 2.01 11.09 -19.61
C SER A 168 2.43 11.57 -18.23
N SER A 169 3.12 12.71 -18.12
CA SER A 169 3.67 13.21 -16.85
C SER A 169 3.19 14.63 -16.54
N VAL A 170 2.70 14.73 -15.30
CA VAL A 170 2.42 15.92 -14.46
C VAL A 170 1.26 16.82 -14.88
#